data_AF-A0A357HGV8-F1
#
_entry.id   AF-A0A357HGV8-F1
#
_cell.length_a   1.000
_cell.length_b   1.000
_cell.length_c   1.000
_cell.angle_alpha   90.00
_cell.angle_beta   90.00
_cell.angle_gamma   90.00
#
_symmetry.space_group_name_H-M   'P 1'
#
loop_
_entity.id
_entity.type
_entity.pdbx_description
1 polymer ?
#
loop_
_entity_poly.entity_id
_entity_poly.type
_entity_poly.pdbx_seq_one_letter_code
_entity_poly.pdbx_strand_id
1 'polypeptide(L)'
;MDALLPSLIALGLLYFFVWVGTERPISFETMGFTKTQSTNAWVVLMFLYSGIASLLPVWILLQPRDYINSHQLIVGLGLIYLGIFIAQPVIDAPMMRISADGPSLFPLLFVTIACGAISGFHGLVSSGTSSKQLDKLTDARMVGYGGMIGEGTLALASTIAAVAGIALVSQCSLPAMGQVADLNWSVYYDTWAHASGNKAAAFVLGGGALIESIGISAALAKTLMAVLVISFAATTLDTATRIQRFILAELGDALGITILKNRIVATFAAIIPAMLLVFTNVHDPATGVVKQTGWALWPIFGASNQMLAALTLMVLTLYFWQRKKPILPLLIPMLFIMLITITSLFLKAVQFFETNSFLFGLNIFLIILIGWMIIEGLLTVINLKEKH
;
A
#
# COMPACT_ATOMS: atom_id res chain seq x y z
N MET A 1 -24.65 -21.39 10.66
CA MET A 1 -24.73 -20.22 11.55
C MET A 1 -24.60 -18.99 10.68
N ASP A 2 -25.51 -18.03 10.84
CA ASP A 2 -25.35 -16.72 10.22
C ASP A 2 -24.05 -16.07 10.72
N ALA A 3 -23.23 -15.54 9.81
CA ALA A 3 -21.94 -14.93 10.13
C ALA A 3 -22.10 -13.61 10.89
N LEU A 4 -23.28 -13.00 10.86
CA LEU A 4 -23.56 -11.70 11.46
C LEU A 4 -23.21 -11.63 12.95
N LEU A 5 -23.71 -12.59 13.76
CA LEU A 5 -23.49 -12.56 15.21
C LEU A 5 -21.99 -12.71 15.58
N PRO A 6 -21.25 -13.71 15.06
CA PRO A 6 -19.80 -13.77 15.23
C PRO A 6 -19.07 -12.49 14.79
N SER A 7 -19.48 -11.87 13.67
CA SER A 7 -18.87 -10.63 13.18
C SER A 7 -19.09 -9.45 14.13
N LEU A 8 -20.30 -9.29 14.67
CA LEU A 8 -20.60 -8.24 15.66
C LEU A 8 -19.82 -8.45 16.96
N ILE A 9 -19.71 -9.69 17.44
CA ILE A 9 -18.91 -10.01 18.63
C ILE A 9 -17.44 -9.68 18.37
N ALA A 10 -16.89 -10.11 17.22
CA ALA A 10 -15.50 -9.86 16.88
C ALA A 10 -15.19 -8.35 16.74
N LEU A 11 -16.10 -7.59 16.14
CA LEU A 11 -15.99 -6.14 16.04
C LEU A 11 -16.05 -5.45 17.41
N GLY A 12 -16.96 -5.88 18.28
CA GLY A 12 -17.05 -5.38 19.66
C GLY A 12 -15.78 -5.67 20.46
N LEU A 13 -15.23 -6.89 20.34
CA LEU A 13 -13.95 -7.27 20.96
C LEU A 13 -12.79 -6.43 20.42
N LEU A 14 -12.75 -6.18 19.11
CA LEU A 14 -11.75 -5.32 18.50
C LEU A 14 -11.78 -3.92 19.13
N TYR A 15 -12.94 -3.28 19.21
CA TYR A 15 -13.04 -1.94 19.81
C TYR A 15 -12.78 -1.93 21.32
N PHE A 16 -13.15 -3.00 22.03
CA PHE A 16 -12.76 -3.18 23.42
C PHE A 16 -11.24 -3.20 23.56
N PHE A 17 -10.52 -3.97 22.73
CA PHE A 17 -9.05 -4.00 22.76
C PHE A 17 -8.40 -2.71 22.27
N VAL A 18 -9.03 -1.97 21.35
CA VAL A 18 -8.58 -0.61 21.00
C VAL A 18 -8.63 0.29 22.24
N TRP A 19 -9.77 0.30 22.95
CA TRP A 19 -9.93 1.08 24.17
C TRP A 19 -8.94 0.65 25.27
N VAL A 20 -8.77 -0.66 25.51
CA VAL A 20 -7.76 -1.18 26.44
C VAL A 20 -6.36 -0.72 26.04
N GLY A 21 -6.03 -0.77 24.75
CA GLY A 21 -4.74 -0.30 24.24
C GLY A 21 -4.52 1.21 24.39
N THR A 22 -5.59 2.02 24.35
CA THR A 22 -5.55 3.46 24.64
C THR A 22 -5.27 3.72 26.12
N GLU A 23 -5.97 3.04 27.03
CA GLU A 23 -5.86 3.27 28.48
C GLU A 23 -4.62 2.63 29.10
N ARG A 24 -4.19 1.49 28.56
CA ARG A 24 -3.08 0.66 29.07
C ARG A 24 -2.13 0.28 27.93
N PRO A 25 -1.42 1.25 27.33
CA PRO A 25 -0.50 0.97 26.23
C PRO A 25 0.68 0.11 26.71
N ILE A 26 0.92 -1.00 26.01
CA ILE A 26 2.11 -1.81 26.20
C ILE A 26 3.18 -1.29 25.24
N SER A 27 4.27 -0.75 25.78
CA SER A 27 5.40 -0.25 24.99
C SER A 27 6.69 -0.92 25.41
N PHE A 28 7.48 -1.39 24.45
CA PHE A 28 8.84 -1.88 24.72
C PHE A 28 9.73 -0.80 25.34
N GLU A 29 9.43 0.48 25.14
CA GLU A 29 10.14 1.59 25.79
C GLU A 29 9.96 1.55 27.31
N THR A 30 8.77 1.18 27.79
CA THR A 30 8.52 0.97 29.24
C THR A 30 9.23 -0.26 29.80
N MET A 31 9.70 -1.16 28.92
CA MET A 31 10.49 -2.35 29.24
C MET A 31 12.01 -2.10 29.10
N GLY A 32 12.43 -0.85 28.90
CA GLY A 32 13.83 -0.44 28.82
C GLY A 32 14.43 -0.44 27.41
N PHE A 33 13.62 -0.64 26.35
CA PHE A 33 14.12 -0.59 24.97
C PHE A 33 14.21 0.87 24.51
N THR A 34 15.25 1.22 23.79
CA THR A 34 15.28 2.49 23.04
C THR A 34 14.23 2.46 21.92
N LYS A 35 13.83 3.62 21.40
CA LYS A 35 12.91 3.74 20.25
C LYS A 35 13.38 2.93 19.03
N THR A 36 14.69 2.96 18.76
CA THR A 36 15.30 2.19 17.66
C THR A 36 15.19 0.68 17.90
N GLN A 37 15.52 0.22 19.11
CA GLN A 37 15.38 -1.21 19.46
C GLN A 37 13.92 -1.67 19.38
N SER A 38 12.99 -0.85 19.86
CA SER A 38 11.55 -1.12 19.78
C SER A 38 11.09 -1.25 18.33
N THR A 39 11.50 -0.33 17.47
CA THR A 39 11.18 -0.35 16.03
C THR A 39 11.74 -1.61 15.36
N ASN A 40 13.01 -1.93 15.61
CA ASN A 40 13.67 -3.10 15.04
C ASN A 40 13.02 -4.41 15.52
N ALA A 41 12.63 -4.49 16.80
CA ALA A 41 11.92 -5.64 17.34
C ALA A 41 10.56 -5.83 16.64
N TRP A 42 9.80 -4.75 16.44
CA TRP A 42 8.54 -4.81 15.69
C TRP A 42 8.73 -5.24 14.25
N VAL A 43 9.78 -4.78 13.56
CA VAL A 43 10.10 -5.24 12.19
C VAL A 43 10.30 -6.75 12.16
N VAL A 44 11.13 -7.31 13.07
CA VAL A 44 11.37 -8.76 13.15
C VAL A 44 10.07 -9.52 13.46
N LEU A 45 9.30 -9.04 14.44
CA LEU A 45 8.03 -9.67 14.84
C LEU A 45 7.03 -9.69 13.68
N MET A 46 6.93 -8.61 12.90
CA MET A 46 6.00 -8.53 11.77
C MET A 46 6.37 -9.48 10.64
N PHE A 47 7.66 -9.63 10.31
CA PHE A 47 8.09 -10.62 9.32
C PHE A 47 7.95 -12.07 9.80
N LEU A 48 8.21 -12.33 11.09
CA LEU A 48 7.97 -13.65 11.66
C LEU A 48 6.48 -13.99 11.62
N TYR A 49 5.65 -13.05 12.04
CA TYR A 49 4.19 -13.14 11.95
C TYR A 49 3.73 -13.40 10.51
N SER A 50 4.20 -12.61 9.53
CA SER A 50 3.79 -12.78 8.13
C SER A 50 4.25 -14.12 7.54
N GLY A 51 5.44 -14.59 7.93
CA GLY A 51 5.96 -15.91 7.58
C GLY A 51 5.03 -17.03 8.07
N ILE A 52 4.66 -17.01 9.36
CA ILE A 52 3.72 -17.96 9.96
C ILE A 52 2.36 -17.87 9.26
N ALA A 53 1.82 -16.66 9.11
CA ALA A 53 0.53 -16.42 8.47
C ALA A 53 0.48 -16.96 7.03
N SER A 54 1.57 -16.80 6.26
CA SER A 54 1.65 -17.26 4.87
C SER A 54 1.64 -18.79 4.71
N LEU A 55 2.06 -19.52 5.75
CA LEU A 55 2.09 -20.99 5.82
C LEU A 55 0.76 -21.57 6.30
N LEU A 56 0.03 -20.82 7.13
CA LEU A 56 -1.28 -21.23 7.62
C LEU A 56 -2.33 -21.23 6.49
N PRO A 57 -3.28 -22.18 6.53
CA PRO A 57 -4.45 -22.14 5.67
C PRO A 57 -5.22 -20.84 5.80
N VAL A 58 -5.75 -20.36 4.67
CA VAL A 58 -6.41 -19.05 4.56
C VAL A 58 -7.56 -18.89 5.55
N TRP A 59 -8.36 -19.93 5.76
CA TRP A 59 -9.53 -19.90 6.64
C TRP A 59 -9.19 -19.80 8.15
N ILE A 60 -7.97 -20.16 8.57
CA ILE A 60 -7.58 -20.16 9.98
C ILE A 60 -7.30 -18.73 10.47
N LEU A 61 -6.61 -17.93 9.65
CA LEU A 61 -6.12 -16.62 10.06
C LEU A 61 -6.50 -15.51 9.08
N LEU A 62 -6.14 -15.63 7.80
CA LEU A 62 -6.33 -14.53 6.84
C LEU A 62 -7.81 -14.18 6.68
N GLN A 63 -8.67 -15.16 6.40
CA GLN A 63 -10.08 -14.91 6.15
C GLN A 63 -10.81 -14.26 7.35
N PRO A 64 -10.78 -14.81 8.58
CA PRO A 64 -11.45 -14.18 9.71
C PRO A 64 -10.87 -12.79 10.03
N ARG A 65 -9.56 -12.60 9.87
CA ARG A 65 -8.90 -11.31 10.06
C ARG A 65 -9.34 -10.28 9.04
N ASP A 66 -9.36 -10.64 7.75
CA ASP A 66 -9.80 -9.76 6.67
C ASP A 66 -11.26 -9.37 6.84
N TYR A 67 -12.11 -10.30 7.29
CA TYR A 67 -13.48 -9.98 7.67
C TYR A 67 -13.51 -8.92 8.78
N ILE A 68 -12.82 -9.13 9.91
CA ILE A 68 -12.82 -8.16 11.01
C ILE A 68 -12.31 -6.78 10.54
N ASN A 69 -11.23 -6.75 9.76
CA ASN A 69 -10.65 -5.52 9.24
C ASN A 69 -11.57 -4.81 8.23
N SER A 70 -12.32 -5.54 7.40
CA SER A 70 -13.31 -4.94 6.50
C SER A 70 -14.48 -4.30 7.26
N HIS A 71 -14.96 -4.91 8.35
CA HIS A 71 -15.96 -4.29 9.22
C HIS A 71 -15.40 -3.03 9.89
N GLN A 72 -14.17 -3.11 10.40
CA GLN A 72 -13.47 -1.95 11.00
C GLN A 72 -13.32 -0.81 9.98
N LEU A 73 -13.01 -1.11 8.71
CA LEU A 73 -12.94 -0.11 7.65
C LEU A 73 -14.27 0.62 7.48
N ILE A 74 -15.38 -0.12 7.36
CA ILE A 74 -16.71 0.47 7.14
C ILE A 74 -17.06 1.40 8.30
N VAL A 75 -16.88 0.95 9.54
CA VAL A 75 -17.15 1.78 10.72
C VAL A 75 -16.20 2.98 10.78
N GLY A 76 -14.90 2.77 10.59
CA GLY A 76 -13.90 3.83 10.61
C GLY A 76 -14.17 4.91 9.56
N LEU A 77 -14.52 4.52 8.35
CA LEU A 77 -14.90 5.44 7.27
C LEU A 77 -16.19 6.20 7.61
N GLY A 78 -17.18 5.53 8.21
CA GLY A 78 -18.40 6.16 8.72
C GLY A 78 -18.11 7.23 9.77
N LEU A 79 -17.23 6.94 10.73
CA LEU A 79 -16.81 7.89 11.77
C LEU A 79 -16.05 9.08 11.17
N ILE A 80 -15.14 8.84 10.22
CA ILE A 80 -14.39 9.91 9.55
C ILE A 80 -15.33 10.83 8.78
N TYR A 81 -16.23 10.29 7.96
CA TYR A 81 -17.18 11.13 7.21
C TYR A 81 -18.14 11.88 8.11
N LEU A 82 -18.63 11.25 9.18
CA LEU A 82 -19.43 11.94 10.19
C LEU A 82 -18.64 13.11 10.80
N GLY A 83 -17.38 12.89 11.13
CA GLY A 83 -16.46 13.94 11.59
C GLY A 83 -16.24 15.04 10.56
N ILE A 84 -16.12 14.71 9.28
CA ILE A 84 -16.02 15.72 8.19
C ILE A 84 -17.28 16.59 8.13
N PHE A 85 -18.47 15.98 8.21
CA PHE A 85 -19.73 16.73 8.16
C PHE A 85 -19.97 17.61 9.38
N ILE A 86 -19.50 17.20 10.56
CA ILE A 86 -19.63 17.95 11.81
C ILE A 86 -18.57 19.06 11.90
N ALA A 87 -17.29 18.72 11.71
CA ALA A 87 -16.19 19.67 11.87
C ALA A 87 -16.11 20.69 10.72
N GLN A 88 -16.49 20.29 9.50
CA GLN A 88 -16.40 21.10 8.27
C GLN A 88 -15.03 21.82 8.14
N PRO A 89 -13.90 21.10 8.19
CA PRO A 89 -12.59 21.74 8.24
C PRO A 89 -12.31 22.53 6.97
N VAL A 90 -11.76 23.73 7.14
CA VAL A 90 -11.31 24.56 6.03
C VAL A 90 -10.03 23.96 5.44
N ILE A 91 -9.97 23.88 4.11
CA ILE A 91 -8.75 23.46 3.39
C ILE A 91 -7.79 24.65 3.35
N ASP A 92 -6.73 24.58 4.17
CA ASP A 92 -5.63 25.56 4.21
C ASP A 92 -4.54 25.26 3.16
N ALA A 93 -4.59 24.09 2.53
CA ALA A 93 -3.65 23.71 1.48
C ALA A 93 -3.84 24.56 0.21
N PRO A 94 -2.76 25.11 -0.39
CA PRO A 94 -2.85 25.80 -1.67
C PRO A 94 -3.21 24.82 -2.79
N MET A 95 -3.96 25.29 -3.78
CA MET A 95 -4.36 24.49 -4.95
C MET A 95 -3.16 23.92 -5.71
N MET A 96 -2.07 24.69 -5.82
CA MET A 96 -0.83 24.29 -6.44
C MET A 96 0.34 24.77 -5.57
N ARG A 97 1.26 23.86 -5.27
CA ARG A 97 2.54 24.20 -4.65
C ARG A 97 3.66 23.83 -5.60
N ILE A 98 4.28 24.83 -6.19
CA ILE A 98 5.49 24.66 -6.99
C ILE A 98 6.66 24.85 -6.03
N SER A 99 7.17 23.77 -5.46
CA SER A 99 8.36 23.80 -4.63
C SER A 99 9.54 23.19 -5.38
N ALA A 100 10.72 23.81 -5.25
CA ALA A 100 11.94 23.35 -5.92
C ALA A 100 12.57 22.13 -5.20
N ASP A 101 12.15 21.84 -3.97
CA ASP A 101 12.66 20.76 -3.12
C ASP A 101 11.88 19.44 -3.26
N GLY A 102 10.70 19.48 -3.88
CA GLY A 102 9.84 18.32 -4.11
C GLY A 102 10.15 17.64 -5.45
N PRO A 103 9.90 16.33 -5.58
CA PRO A 103 10.02 15.65 -6.85
C PRO A 103 8.93 16.10 -7.84
N SER A 104 9.17 15.92 -9.14
CA SER A 104 8.20 16.28 -10.18
C SER A 104 6.89 15.51 -10.02
N LEU A 105 5.75 16.19 -10.19
CA LEU A 105 4.43 15.56 -10.12
C LEU A 105 4.27 14.46 -11.18
N PHE A 106 4.73 14.70 -12.40
CA PHE A 106 4.73 13.70 -13.45
C PHE A 106 6.15 13.15 -13.67
N PRO A 107 6.35 11.82 -13.79
CA PRO A 107 5.38 10.74 -13.62
C PRO A 107 5.20 10.29 -12.15
N LEU A 108 5.91 10.92 -11.19
CA LEU A 108 6.08 10.34 -9.86
C LEU A 108 4.76 10.14 -9.09
N LEU A 109 3.77 11.04 -9.27
CA LEU A 109 2.46 10.93 -8.63
C LEU A 109 1.80 9.56 -8.86
N PHE A 110 1.88 9.04 -10.08
CA PHE A 110 1.31 7.74 -10.47
C PHE A 110 2.08 6.55 -9.89
N VAL A 111 3.30 6.79 -9.43
CA VAL A 111 4.24 5.77 -8.95
C VAL A 111 4.28 5.76 -7.43
N THR A 112 4.21 6.91 -6.77
CA THR A 112 4.29 7.02 -5.30
C THR A 112 2.96 6.85 -4.61
N ILE A 113 1.86 7.30 -5.22
CA ILE A 113 0.49 7.04 -4.74
C ILE A 113 0.04 5.69 -5.29
N ALA A 114 0.71 4.63 -4.84
CA ALA A 114 0.37 3.26 -5.19
C ALA A 114 -1.07 2.96 -4.73
N CYS A 115 -1.83 2.27 -5.58
CA CYS A 115 -3.24 1.93 -5.40
C CYS A 115 -4.27 3.07 -5.49
N GLY A 116 -3.88 4.35 -5.34
CA GLY A 116 -4.83 5.48 -5.44
C GLY A 116 -5.18 5.88 -6.89
N ALA A 117 -4.21 5.84 -7.82
CA ALA A 117 -4.46 6.15 -9.23
C ALA A 117 -4.79 4.89 -10.06
N ILE A 118 -3.99 3.83 -9.90
CA ILE A 118 -4.21 2.48 -10.43
C ILE A 118 -3.28 1.50 -9.69
N SER A 119 -3.66 0.22 -9.59
CA SER A 119 -2.87 -0.81 -8.90
C SER A 119 -2.69 -2.08 -9.72
N GLY A 120 -1.43 -2.49 -9.93
CA GLY A 120 -1.13 -3.82 -10.47
C GLY A 120 -1.27 -4.92 -9.42
N PHE A 121 -0.99 -4.60 -8.15
CA PHE A 121 -1.15 -5.53 -7.03
C PHE A 121 -2.62 -5.96 -6.88
N HIS A 122 -3.59 -5.07 -7.08
CA HIS A 122 -5.01 -5.46 -7.12
C HIS A 122 -5.31 -6.44 -8.26
N GLY A 123 -4.64 -6.34 -9.41
CA GLY A 123 -4.72 -7.34 -10.48
C GLY A 123 -4.21 -8.72 -10.03
N LEU A 124 -3.07 -8.76 -9.33
CA LEU A 124 -2.51 -9.99 -8.74
C LEU A 124 -3.42 -10.61 -7.67
N VAL A 125 -3.94 -9.81 -6.75
CA VAL A 125 -4.86 -10.26 -5.70
C VAL A 125 -6.19 -10.71 -6.32
N SER A 126 -6.75 -9.96 -7.26
CA SER A 126 -8.02 -10.30 -7.91
C SER A 126 -7.95 -11.62 -8.67
N SER A 127 -6.82 -11.88 -9.35
CA SER A 127 -6.61 -13.14 -10.09
C SER A 127 -6.21 -14.30 -9.18
N GLY A 128 -5.40 -14.04 -8.15
CA GLY A 128 -4.81 -15.06 -7.29
C GLY A 128 -5.67 -15.51 -6.10
N THR A 129 -6.43 -14.60 -5.49
CA THR A 129 -7.22 -14.86 -4.28
C THR A 129 -8.70 -14.52 -4.45
N SER A 130 -9.06 -13.30 -4.84
CA SER A 130 -10.47 -12.85 -4.81
C SER A 130 -11.36 -13.65 -5.76
N SER A 131 -10.87 -13.96 -6.97
CA SER A 131 -11.58 -14.78 -7.96
C SER A 131 -11.99 -16.16 -7.43
N LYS A 132 -11.21 -16.73 -6.50
CA LYS A 132 -11.44 -18.06 -5.89
C LYS A 132 -12.35 -18.01 -4.67
N GLN A 133 -12.67 -16.81 -4.18
CA GLN A 133 -13.52 -16.58 -3.01
C GLN A 133 -14.91 -16.04 -3.38
N LEU A 134 -15.16 -15.76 -4.66
CA LEU A 134 -16.50 -15.40 -5.13
C LEU A 134 -17.44 -16.60 -5.00
N ASP A 135 -18.61 -16.36 -4.41
CA ASP A 135 -19.67 -17.37 -4.30
C ASP A 135 -20.29 -17.67 -5.67
N LYS A 136 -20.53 -16.62 -6.48
CA LYS A 136 -21.04 -16.71 -7.85
C LYS A 136 -20.47 -15.62 -8.74
N LEU A 137 -20.49 -15.86 -10.05
CA LEU A 137 -19.91 -14.95 -11.05
C LEU A 137 -20.55 -13.55 -11.05
N THR A 138 -21.83 -13.43 -10.72
CA THR A 138 -22.53 -12.13 -10.63
C THR A 138 -21.95 -11.23 -9.56
N ASP A 139 -21.30 -11.79 -8.54
CA ASP A 139 -20.73 -11.03 -7.43
C ASP A 139 -19.40 -10.36 -7.80
N ALA A 140 -18.77 -10.81 -8.90
CA ALA A 140 -17.51 -10.26 -9.39
C ALA A 140 -17.57 -8.73 -9.59
N ARG A 141 -18.71 -8.20 -10.06
CA ARG A 141 -18.88 -6.75 -10.24
C ARG A 141 -18.92 -6.03 -8.89
N MET A 142 -19.67 -6.53 -7.92
CA MET A 142 -19.77 -5.89 -6.61
C MET A 142 -18.43 -5.94 -5.86
N VAL A 143 -17.78 -7.11 -5.84
CA VAL A 143 -16.50 -7.30 -5.16
C VAL A 143 -15.39 -6.51 -5.83
N GLY A 144 -15.27 -6.57 -7.16
CA GLY A 144 -14.24 -5.85 -7.90
C GLY A 144 -14.51 -4.35 -7.98
N TYR A 145 -15.56 -3.96 -8.71
CA TYR A 145 -15.86 -2.53 -8.96
C TYR A 145 -16.35 -1.81 -7.70
N GLY A 146 -17.21 -2.44 -6.90
CA GLY A 146 -17.69 -1.86 -5.64
C GLY A 146 -16.56 -1.69 -4.62
N GLY A 147 -15.63 -2.66 -4.54
CA GLY A 147 -14.42 -2.55 -3.71
C GLY A 147 -13.56 -1.34 -4.10
N MET A 148 -13.35 -1.11 -5.41
CA MET A 148 -12.59 0.05 -5.90
C MET A 148 -13.29 1.39 -5.61
N ILE A 149 -14.63 1.45 -5.65
CA ILE A 149 -15.36 2.65 -5.18
C ILE A 149 -15.09 2.88 -3.69
N GLY A 150 -15.13 1.81 -2.88
CA GLY A 150 -14.80 1.86 -1.45
C GLY A 150 -13.39 2.42 -1.19
N GLU A 151 -12.38 1.96 -1.92
CA GLU A 151 -11.03 2.52 -1.85
C GLU A 151 -10.99 3.99 -2.27
N GLY A 152 -11.74 4.39 -3.29
CA GLY A 152 -11.87 5.80 -3.70
C GLY A 152 -12.43 6.68 -2.59
N THR A 153 -13.42 6.20 -1.84
CA THR A 153 -13.96 6.93 -0.67
C THR A 153 -12.93 7.04 0.45
N LEU A 154 -12.17 5.97 0.72
CA LEU A 154 -11.07 6.03 1.68
C LEU A 154 -9.98 7.01 1.25
N ALA A 155 -9.63 7.04 -0.05
CA ALA A 155 -8.64 7.98 -0.59
C ALA A 155 -9.11 9.43 -0.39
N LEU A 156 -10.36 9.73 -0.70
CA LEU A 156 -10.94 11.07 -0.48
C LEU A 156 -10.92 11.46 1.02
N ALA A 157 -11.39 10.58 1.90
CA ALA A 157 -11.37 10.81 3.34
C ALA A 157 -9.93 11.01 3.87
N SER A 158 -8.98 10.23 3.36
CA SER A 158 -7.57 10.34 3.71
C SER A 158 -6.96 11.66 3.27
N THR A 159 -7.29 12.14 2.06
CA THR A 159 -6.86 13.45 1.57
C THR A 159 -7.41 14.56 2.45
N ILE A 160 -8.71 14.54 2.77
CA ILE A 160 -9.34 15.55 3.64
C ILE A 160 -8.68 15.55 5.03
N ALA A 161 -8.47 14.38 5.63
CA ALA A 161 -7.76 14.25 6.90
C ALA A 161 -6.35 14.87 6.84
N ALA A 162 -5.60 14.59 5.76
CA ALA A 162 -4.22 15.04 5.61
C ALA A 162 -4.08 16.53 5.27
N VAL A 163 -5.04 17.16 4.58
CA VAL A 163 -4.92 18.56 4.11
C VAL A 163 -5.76 19.56 4.89
N ALA A 164 -6.85 19.11 5.54
CA ALA A 164 -7.77 19.96 6.28
C ALA A 164 -7.92 19.49 7.73
N GLY A 165 -8.04 18.18 7.96
CA GLY A 165 -8.18 17.62 9.31
C GLY A 165 -7.00 17.93 10.22
N ILE A 166 -5.78 18.01 9.68
CA ILE A 166 -4.58 18.41 10.44
C ILE A 166 -4.70 19.80 11.08
N ALA A 167 -5.50 20.71 10.51
CA ALA A 167 -5.72 22.06 11.04
C ALA A 167 -6.53 22.07 12.35
N LEU A 168 -7.19 20.95 12.67
CA LEU A 168 -7.97 20.77 13.89
C LEU A 168 -7.09 20.27 15.06
N VAL A 169 -5.83 19.97 14.82
CA VAL A 169 -4.94 19.35 15.82
C VAL A 169 -4.28 20.43 16.66
N SER A 170 -4.73 20.59 17.91
CA SER A 170 -4.21 21.60 18.84
C SER A 170 -2.83 21.28 19.40
N GLN A 171 -2.52 20.00 19.64
CA GLN A 171 -1.24 19.55 20.19
C GLN A 171 -0.84 18.19 19.61
N CYS A 172 0.38 18.08 19.10
CA CYS A 172 0.93 16.82 18.62
C CYS A 172 2.45 16.76 18.73
N SER A 173 3.00 15.55 18.64
CA SER A 173 4.43 15.33 18.46
C SER A 173 4.67 14.67 17.10
N LEU A 174 5.38 15.37 16.22
CA LEU A 174 5.70 14.90 14.88
C LEU A 174 7.09 14.26 14.85
N PRO A 175 7.26 13.10 14.17
CA PRO A 175 8.55 12.42 14.07
C PRO A 175 9.72 13.31 13.61
N ALA A 176 9.47 14.22 12.66
CA ALA A 176 10.50 15.09 12.11
C ALA A 176 10.66 16.45 12.81
N MET A 177 9.66 16.89 13.60
CA MET A 177 9.62 18.27 14.15
C MET A 177 9.51 18.34 15.69
N GLY A 178 9.21 17.23 16.38
CA GLY A 178 8.98 17.26 17.83
C GLY A 178 7.59 17.81 18.17
N GLN A 179 7.47 18.50 19.31
CA GLN A 179 6.18 19.03 19.78
C GLN A 179 5.74 20.24 18.95
N VAL A 180 4.49 20.21 18.49
CA VAL A 180 3.88 21.26 17.68
C VAL A 180 2.49 21.58 18.24
N ALA A 181 2.24 22.86 18.47
CA ALA A 181 0.95 23.41 18.82
C ALA A 181 0.23 23.92 17.56
N ASP A 182 -1.10 23.83 17.53
CA ASP A 182 -1.99 24.37 16.49
C ASP A 182 -1.48 24.06 15.08
N LEU A 183 -1.42 22.77 14.78
CA LEU A 183 -0.89 22.28 13.52
C LEU A 183 -1.71 22.83 12.34
N ASN A 184 -1.05 23.13 11.22
CA ASN A 184 -1.71 23.49 9.98
C ASN A 184 -0.92 22.94 8.78
N TRP A 185 -1.44 23.15 7.57
CA TRP A 185 -0.82 22.63 6.36
C TRP A 185 0.59 23.19 6.14
N SER A 186 0.76 24.51 6.32
CA SER A 186 2.03 25.20 6.08
C SER A 186 3.15 24.72 7.00
N VAL A 187 2.83 24.40 8.25
CA VAL A 187 3.78 23.86 9.24
C VAL A 187 4.08 22.39 8.96
N TYR A 188 3.04 21.60 8.67
CA TYR A 188 3.22 20.16 8.47
C TYR A 188 4.02 19.83 7.20
N TYR A 189 3.79 20.60 6.13
CA TYR A 189 4.37 20.38 4.82
C TYR A 189 5.42 21.42 4.43
N ASP A 190 5.93 22.27 5.33
CA ASP A 190 6.92 23.33 5.05
C ASP A 190 8.10 22.91 4.13
N THR A 191 8.58 21.66 4.25
CA THR A 191 9.63 21.06 3.42
C THR A 191 9.27 19.65 2.98
N TRP A 192 9.87 19.20 1.86
CA TRP A 192 9.75 17.80 1.44
C TRP A 192 10.29 16.81 2.48
N ALA A 193 11.30 17.21 3.26
CA ALA A 193 11.88 16.39 4.32
C ALA A 193 10.86 16.14 5.45
N HIS A 194 10.17 17.18 5.93
CA HIS A 194 9.13 17.03 6.95
C HIS A 194 7.92 16.25 6.43
N ALA A 195 7.45 16.54 5.22
CA ALA A 195 6.38 15.77 4.58
C ALA A 195 6.73 14.27 4.47
N SER A 196 7.95 13.95 4.04
CA SER A 196 8.44 12.58 3.92
C SER A 196 8.72 11.91 5.28
N GLY A 197 9.01 12.67 6.34
CA GLY A 197 9.23 12.14 7.69
C GLY A 197 7.93 11.82 8.42
N ASN A 198 6.85 12.52 8.09
CA ASN A 198 5.60 12.45 8.85
C ASN A 198 4.49 11.63 8.16
N LYS A 199 4.72 11.03 6.98
CA LYS A 199 3.73 10.34 6.10
C LYS A 199 2.43 9.84 6.74
N ALA A 200 2.51 8.85 7.63
CA ALA A 200 1.31 8.22 8.24
C ALA A 200 0.64 9.10 9.31
N ALA A 201 1.39 10.02 9.92
CA ALA A 201 0.90 10.89 10.97
C ALA A 201 -0.17 11.87 10.48
N ALA A 202 -0.13 12.33 9.23
CA ALA A 202 -1.15 13.24 8.69
C ALA A 202 -2.54 12.62 8.76
N PHE A 203 -2.65 11.37 8.31
CA PHE A 203 -3.89 10.62 8.33
C PHE A 203 -4.35 10.30 9.76
N VAL A 204 -3.43 9.87 10.63
CA VAL A 204 -3.77 9.50 12.02
C VAL A 204 -4.17 10.73 12.84
N LEU A 205 -3.43 11.82 12.75
CA LEU A 205 -3.69 13.04 13.51
C LEU A 205 -4.93 13.77 12.97
N GLY A 206 -4.99 14.01 11.66
CA GLY A 206 -6.11 14.72 11.05
C GLY A 206 -7.41 13.92 11.10
N GLY A 207 -7.36 12.61 10.81
CA GLY A 207 -8.52 11.73 10.98
C GLY A 207 -8.94 11.58 12.44
N GLY A 208 -7.96 11.57 13.36
CA GLY A 208 -8.21 11.53 14.79
C GLY A 208 -8.95 12.79 15.26
N ALA A 209 -8.53 13.97 14.81
CA ALA A 209 -9.19 15.23 15.13
C ALA A 209 -10.61 15.33 14.54
N LEU A 210 -10.83 14.77 13.35
CA LEU A 210 -12.18 14.65 12.77
C LEU A 210 -13.07 13.75 13.63
N ILE A 211 -12.57 12.61 14.10
CA ILE A 211 -13.30 11.73 15.01
C ILE A 211 -13.43 12.35 16.42
N GLU A 212 -12.53 13.22 16.83
CA GLU A 212 -12.66 13.96 18.08
C GLU A 212 -13.86 14.94 18.03
N SER A 213 -14.11 15.56 16.88
CA SER A 213 -15.25 16.48 16.69
C SER A 213 -16.62 15.84 16.91
N ILE A 214 -16.72 14.51 16.81
CA ILE A 214 -17.97 13.77 17.05
C ILE A 214 -18.17 13.38 18.52
N GLY A 215 -17.27 13.82 19.41
CA GLY A 215 -17.34 13.61 20.87
C GLY A 215 -16.55 12.40 21.39
N ILE A 216 -15.76 11.74 20.54
CA ILE A 216 -14.83 10.68 20.97
C ILE A 216 -13.56 11.34 21.53
N SER A 217 -13.00 10.81 22.62
CA SER A 217 -11.79 11.39 23.22
C SER A 217 -10.62 11.40 22.23
N ALA A 218 -9.80 12.45 22.26
CA ALA A 218 -8.63 12.61 21.39
C ALA A 218 -7.70 11.39 21.38
N ALA A 219 -7.49 10.80 22.57
CA ALA A 219 -6.66 9.61 22.72
C ALA A 219 -7.24 8.40 21.99
N LEU A 220 -8.53 8.11 22.21
CA LEU A 220 -9.22 6.98 21.59
C LEU A 220 -9.34 7.18 20.07
N ALA A 221 -9.65 8.40 19.61
CA ALA A 221 -9.73 8.74 18.21
C ALA A 221 -8.40 8.51 17.48
N LYS A 222 -7.27 8.96 18.06
CA LYS A 222 -5.93 8.70 17.52
C LYS A 222 -5.60 7.20 17.49
N THR A 223 -5.93 6.44 18.55
CA THR A 223 -5.71 4.99 18.57
C THR A 223 -6.56 4.28 17.51
N LEU A 224 -7.84 4.63 17.36
CA LEU A 224 -8.74 4.09 16.34
C LEU A 224 -8.17 4.28 14.93
N MET A 225 -7.70 5.49 14.63
CA MET A 225 -7.08 5.80 13.34
C MET A 225 -5.75 5.06 13.12
N ALA A 226 -4.90 4.98 14.14
CA ALA A 226 -3.65 4.24 14.06
C ALA A 226 -3.89 2.75 13.79
N VAL A 227 -4.83 2.13 14.51
CA VAL A 227 -5.19 0.72 14.32
C VAL A 227 -5.79 0.50 12.94
N LEU A 228 -6.60 1.43 12.42
CA LEU A 228 -7.10 1.33 11.05
C LEU A 228 -5.95 1.24 10.03
N VAL A 229 -4.96 2.13 10.09
CA VAL A 229 -3.78 2.09 9.19
C VAL A 229 -2.99 0.81 9.35
N ILE A 230 -2.72 0.40 10.60
CA ILE A 230 -1.90 -0.78 10.90
C ILE A 230 -2.60 -2.05 10.43
N SER A 231 -3.91 -2.16 10.63
CA SER A 231 -4.72 -3.29 10.15
C SER A 231 -4.59 -3.46 8.63
N PHE A 232 -4.70 -2.38 7.85
CA PHE A 232 -4.51 -2.41 6.39
C PHE A 232 -3.11 -2.79 5.95
N ALA A 233 -2.09 -2.19 6.59
CA ALA A 233 -0.71 -2.50 6.27
C ALA A 233 -0.41 -3.98 6.52
N ALA A 234 -0.93 -4.52 7.62
CA ALA A 234 -0.65 -5.89 8.00
C ALA A 234 -1.49 -6.92 7.20
N THR A 235 -2.70 -6.62 6.70
CA THR A 235 -3.40 -7.52 5.76
C THR A 235 -2.68 -7.60 4.42
N THR A 236 -2.16 -6.46 3.97
CA THR A 236 -1.32 -6.37 2.77
C THR A 236 -0.05 -7.20 2.94
N LEU A 237 0.63 -7.10 4.09
CA LEU A 237 1.84 -7.87 4.39
C LEU A 237 1.61 -9.39 4.34
N ASP A 238 0.51 -9.88 4.92
CA ASP A 238 0.16 -11.30 4.94
C ASP A 238 -0.13 -11.82 3.52
N THR A 239 -0.92 -11.05 2.76
CA THR A 239 -1.29 -11.39 1.39
C THR A 239 -0.07 -11.37 0.47
N ALA A 240 0.77 -10.35 0.58
CA ALA A 240 2.00 -10.20 -0.21
C ALA A 240 2.97 -11.36 0.06
N THR A 241 3.23 -11.69 1.34
CA THR A 241 4.11 -12.80 1.71
C THR A 241 3.61 -14.13 1.14
N ARG A 242 2.29 -14.37 1.19
CA ARG A 242 1.68 -15.59 0.64
C ARG A 242 1.76 -15.65 -0.89
N ILE A 243 1.44 -14.56 -1.60
CA ILE A 243 1.52 -14.50 -3.06
C ILE A 243 2.98 -14.67 -3.51
N GLN A 244 3.93 -14.00 -2.86
CA GLN A 244 5.35 -14.14 -3.17
C GLN A 244 5.84 -15.58 -2.99
N ARG A 245 5.39 -16.28 -1.94
CA ARG A 245 5.67 -17.70 -1.76
C ARG A 245 5.12 -18.56 -2.90
N PHE A 246 3.90 -18.28 -3.40
CA PHE A 246 3.34 -19.00 -4.54
C PHE A 246 4.16 -18.75 -5.81
N ILE A 247 4.51 -17.49 -6.09
CA ILE A 247 5.35 -17.13 -7.24
C ILE A 247 6.71 -17.83 -7.17
N LEU A 248 7.35 -17.89 -6.00
CA LEU A 248 8.63 -18.59 -5.83
C LEU A 248 8.51 -20.10 -6.04
N ALA A 249 7.42 -20.72 -5.58
CA ALA A 249 7.17 -22.14 -5.81
C ALA A 249 6.92 -22.43 -7.30
N GLU A 250 6.09 -21.62 -7.97
CA GLU A 250 5.81 -21.71 -9.41
C GLU A 250 7.08 -21.49 -10.24
N LEU A 251 7.93 -20.54 -9.85
CA LEU A 251 9.23 -20.32 -10.47
C LEU A 251 10.17 -21.51 -10.26
N GLY A 252 10.17 -22.10 -9.06
CA GLY A 252 10.90 -23.33 -8.75
C GLY A 252 10.42 -24.52 -9.59
N ASP A 253 9.13 -24.63 -9.84
CA ASP A 253 8.57 -25.63 -10.75
C ASP A 253 8.99 -25.39 -12.20
N ALA A 254 8.88 -24.16 -12.69
CA ALA A 254 9.23 -23.79 -14.06
C ALA A 254 10.74 -23.95 -14.37
N LEU A 255 11.61 -23.64 -13.40
CA LEU A 255 13.07 -23.73 -13.56
C LEU A 255 13.66 -25.07 -13.10
N GLY A 256 12.85 -26.00 -12.59
CA GLY A 256 13.32 -27.29 -12.06
C GLY A 256 14.09 -27.20 -10.73
N ILE A 257 13.98 -26.08 -10.00
CA ILE A 257 14.64 -25.87 -8.71
C ILE A 257 13.77 -26.46 -7.59
N THR A 258 14.00 -27.73 -7.26
CA THR A 258 13.19 -28.51 -6.30
C THR A 258 13.11 -27.91 -4.89
N ILE A 259 14.15 -27.19 -4.46
CA ILE A 259 14.23 -26.56 -3.14
C ILE A 259 13.15 -25.47 -2.97
N LEU A 260 12.87 -24.70 -4.02
CA LEU A 260 11.87 -23.62 -3.99
C LEU A 260 10.43 -24.14 -3.98
N LYS A 261 10.20 -25.42 -4.31
CA LYS A 261 8.88 -26.06 -4.23
C LYS A 261 8.45 -26.28 -2.78
N ASN A 262 9.40 -26.36 -1.84
CA ASN A 262 9.09 -26.51 -0.43
C ASN A 262 8.51 -25.21 0.13
N ARG A 263 7.27 -25.27 0.62
CA ARG A 263 6.55 -24.10 1.17
C ARG A 263 7.33 -23.33 2.23
N ILE A 264 8.07 -24.01 3.09
CA ILE A 264 8.82 -23.38 4.20
C ILE A 264 10.03 -22.64 3.61
N VAL A 265 10.76 -23.28 2.71
CA VAL A 265 11.93 -22.67 2.05
C VAL A 265 11.51 -21.47 1.21
N ALA A 266 10.45 -21.60 0.42
CA ALA A 266 9.88 -20.48 -0.34
C ALA A 266 9.42 -19.32 0.56
N THR A 267 8.91 -19.61 1.77
CA THR A 267 8.57 -18.56 2.74
C THR A 267 9.80 -17.82 3.23
N PHE A 268 10.85 -18.54 3.62
CA PHE A 268 12.11 -17.92 4.05
C PHE A 268 12.77 -17.12 2.91
N ALA A 269 12.75 -17.65 1.69
CA ALA A 269 13.22 -16.95 0.51
C ALA A 269 12.39 -15.69 0.18
N ALA A 270 11.11 -15.63 0.58
CA ALA A 270 10.29 -14.44 0.46
C ALA A 270 10.63 -13.38 1.53
N ILE A 271 10.70 -13.78 2.81
CA ILE A 271 10.81 -12.83 3.92
C ILE A 271 12.24 -12.35 4.21
N ILE A 272 13.26 -13.21 4.06
CA ILE A 272 14.64 -12.88 4.48
C ILE A 272 15.20 -11.72 3.64
N PRO A 273 15.13 -11.74 2.28
CA PRO A 273 15.62 -10.62 1.49
C PRO A 273 14.89 -9.32 1.83
N ALA A 274 13.57 -9.36 1.98
CA ALA A 274 12.77 -8.20 2.35
C ALA A 274 13.17 -7.65 3.73
N MET A 275 13.41 -8.52 4.70
CA MET A 275 13.86 -8.14 6.04
C MET A 275 15.25 -7.51 6.04
N LEU A 276 16.21 -8.10 5.30
CA LEU A 276 17.55 -7.54 5.16
C LEU A 276 17.53 -6.15 4.51
N LEU A 277 16.63 -5.92 3.55
CA LEU A 277 16.44 -4.62 2.92
C LEU A 277 15.87 -3.56 3.89
N VAL A 278 15.14 -3.94 4.94
CA VAL A 278 14.68 -2.98 5.96
C VAL A 278 15.80 -2.56 6.90
N PHE A 279 16.72 -3.48 7.22
CA PHE A 279 17.85 -3.20 8.14
C PHE A 279 19.08 -2.59 7.46
N THR A 280 19.12 -2.57 6.13
CA THR A 280 20.17 -1.89 5.38
C THR A 280 19.80 -0.44 5.13
N ASN A 281 20.82 0.42 5.06
CA ASN A 281 20.67 1.82 4.73
C ASN A 281 21.38 2.13 3.42
N VAL A 282 20.82 3.06 2.66
CA VAL A 282 21.38 3.59 1.42
C VAL A 282 21.28 5.11 1.44
N HIS A 283 22.20 5.77 0.75
CA HIS A 283 22.09 7.21 0.51
C HIS A 283 20.95 7.46 -0.47
N ASP A 284 20.00 8.31 -0.07
CA ASP A 284 18.91 8.76 -0.94
C ASP A 284 19.50 9.57 -2.10
N PRO A 285 19.34 9.13 -3.35
CA PRO A 285 19.93 9.80 -4.51
C PRO A 285 19.31 11.16 -4.83
N ALA A 286 18.18 11.52 -4.23
CA ALA A 286 17.57 12.85 -4.39
C ALA A 286 18.07 13.85 -3.33
N THR A 287 18.43 13.39 -2.14
CA THR A 287 18.66 14.26 -0.98
C THR A 287 20.03 14.08 -0.32
N GLY A 288 20.79 13.04 -0.70
CA GLY A 288 22.07 12.66 -0.08
C GLY A 288 21.94 12.06 1.32
N VAL A 289 20.75 12.10 1.92
CA VAL A 289 20.46 11.62 3.28
C VAL A 289 20.43 10.10 3.32
N VAL A 290 21.06 9.51 4.33
CA VAL A 290 20.99 8.07 4.59
C VAL A 290 19.56 7.69 5.00
N LYS A 291 18.92 6.80 4.23
CA LYS A 291 17.57 6.25 4.50
C LYS A 291 17.62 4.72 4.47
N GLN A 292 16.69 4.07 5.16
CA GLN A 292 16.53 2.61 5.05
C GLN A 292 16.22 2.23 3.60
N THR A 293 16.82 1.14 3.10
CA THR A 293 16.72 0.73 1.70
C THR A 293 15.27 0.52 1.27
N GLY A 294 14.41 0.02 2.15
CA GLY A 294 12.97 -0.10 1.88
C GLY A 294 12.30 1.21 1.42
N TRP A 295 12.71 2.37 1.97
CA TRP A 295 12.16 3.67 1.57
C TRP A 295 12.73 4.16 0.24
N ALA A 296 14.00 3.88 -0.04
CA ALA A 296 14.60 4.17 -1.34
C ALA A 296 14.01 3.29 -2.46
N LEU A 297 13.53 2.09 -2.12
CA LEU A 297 12.84 1.18 -3.04
C LEU A 297 11.41 1.62 -3.37
N TRP A 298 10.77 2.48 -2.57
CA TRP A 298 9.35 2.82 -2.75
C TRP A 298 8.99 3.31 -4.16
N PRO A 299 9.74 4.22 -4.80
CA PRO A 299 9.45 4.62 -6.18
C PRO A 299 9.65 3.49 -7.19
N ILE A 300 10.61 2.58 -6.95
CA ILE A 300 10.83 1.43 -7.83
C ILE A 300 9.71 0.40 -7.67
N PHE A 301 9.28 0.15 -6.44
CA PHE A 301 8.08 -0.63 -6.12
C PHE A 301 6.85 -0.05 -6.81
N GLY A 302 6.67 1.27 -6.76
CA GLY A 302 5.62 1.95 -7.48
C GLY A 302 5.64 1.64 -8.97
N ALA A 303 6.82 1.70 -9.58
CA ALA A 303 6.97 1.48 -11.02
C ALA A 303 6.74 0.01 -11.39
N SER A 304 7.21 -0.94 -10.56
CA SER A 304 6.93 -2.36 -10.77
C SER A 304 5.44 -2.69 -10.58
N ASN A 305 4.76 -2.00 -9.65
CA ASN A 305 3.31 -2.10 -9.49
C ASN A 305 2.57 -1.56 -10.73
N GLN A 306 3.04 -0.45 -11.32
CA GLN A 306 2.47 0.07 -12.57
C GLN A 306 2.73 -0.86 -13.77
N MET A 307 3.89 -1.51 -13.82
CA MET A 307 4.20 -2.54 -14.80
C MET A 307 3.21 -3.71 -14.74
N LEU A 308 2.87 -4.18 -13.54
CA LEU A 308 1.86 -5.22 -13.33
C LEU A 308 0.44 -4.78 -13.74
N ALA A 309 0.11 -3.50 -13.52
CA ALA A 309 -1.15 -2.93 -14.01
C ALA A 309 -1.19 -2.92 -15.53
N ALA A 310 -0.11 -2.48 -16.19
CA ALA A 310 0.02 -2.51 -17.64
C ALA A 310 -0.08 -3.93 -18.19
N LEU A 311 0.56 -4.93 -17.55
CA LEU A 311 0.43 -6.33 -17.91
C LEU A 311 -1.03 -6.82 -17.83
N THR A 312 -1.70 -6.51 -16.73
CA THR A 312 -3.11 -6.90 -16.53
C THR A 312 -4.00 -6.31 -17.63
N LEU A 313 -3.85 -5.01 -17.92
CA LEU A 313 -4.59 -4.33 -18.98
C LEU A 313 -4.25 -4.88 -20.37
N MET A 314 -2.99 -5.25 -20.62
CA MET A 314 -2.56 -5.87 -21.88
C MET A 314 -3.24 -7.22 -22.10
N VAL A 315 -3.23 -8.10 -21.09
CA VAL A 315 -3.92 -9.40 -21.16
C VAL A 315 -5.42 -9.21 -21.40
N LEU A 316 -6.06 -8.28 -20.69
CA LEU A 316 -7.49 -7.98 -20.90
C LEU A 316 -7.77 -7.41 -22.28
N THR A 317 -6.90 -6.54 -22.80
CA THR A 317 -7.02 -5.95 -24.15
C THR A 317 -6.96 -7.05 -25.22
N LEU A 318 -5.99 -7.95 -25.12
CA LEU A 318 -5.85 -9.09 -26.04
C LEU A 318 -7.05 -10.04 -25.95
N TYR A 319 -7.52 -10.32 -24.74
CA TYR A 319 -8.72 -11.13 -24.53
C TYR A 319 -9.97 -10.50 -25.16
N PHE A 320 -10.20 -9.20 -24.95
CA PHE A 320 -11.34 -8.50 -25.55
C PHE A 320 -11.26 -8.46 -27.07
N TRP A 321 -10.05 -8.31 -27.63
CA TRP A 321 -9.84 -8.42 -29.07
C TRP A 321 -10.28 -9.78 -29.59
N GLN A 322 -9.79 -10.88 -29.01
CA GLN A 322 -10.17 -12.25 -29.42
C GLN A 322 -11.69 -12.48 -29.34
N ARG A 323 -12.35 -11.86 -28.35
CA ARG A 323 -13.81 -11.93 -28.17
C ARG A 323 -14.60 -10.95 -29.04
N LYS A 324 -13.93 -10.20 -29.93
CA LYS A 324 -14.52 -9.16 -30.78
C LYS A 324 -15.31 -8.12 -29.98
N LYS A 325 -14.80 -7.76 -28.80
CA LYS A 325 -15.35 -6.74 -27.90
C LYS A 325 -14.53 -5.43 -28.00
N PRO A 326 -15.11 -4.28 -27.63
CA PRO A 326 -14.39 -3.00 -27.67
C PRO A 326 -13.13 -3.00 -26.81
N ILE A 327 -11.97 -2.74 -27.41
CA ILE A 327 -10.67 -2.78 -26.73
C ILE A 327 -10.21 -1.41 -26.21
N LEU A 328 -10.72 -0.32 -26.77
CA LEU A 328 -10.24 1.04 -26.45
C LEU A 328 -10.29 1.39 -24.95
N PRO A 329 -11.33 1.02 -24.18
CA PRO A 329 -11.38 1.29 -22.74
C PRO A 329 -10.26 0.62 -21.93
N LEU A 330 -9.62 -0.41 -22.49
CA LEU A 330 -8.51 -1.13 -21.87
C LEU A 330 -7.16 -0.68 -22.44
N LEU A 331 -7.10 -0.51 -23.77
CA LEU A 331 -5.90 -0.14 -24.51
C LEU A 331 -5.39 1.26 -24.15
N ILE A 332 -6.27 2.25 -24.01
CA ILE A 332 -5.86 3.63 -23.70
C ILE A 332 -5.21 3.71 -22.31
N PRO A 333 -5.83 3.22 -21.22
CA PRO A 333 -5.17 3.15 -19.92
C PRO A 333 -3.89 2.31 -19.95
N MET A 334 -3.86 1.21 -20.71
CA MET A 334 -2.67 0.36 -20.84
C MET A 334 -1.47 1.16 -21.37
N LEU A 335 -1.64 1.86 -22.50
CA LEU A 335 -0.58 2.65 -23.12
C LEU A 335 -0.13 3.80 -22.22
N PHE A 336 -1.07 4.46 -21.53
CA PHE A 336 -0.78 5.56 -20.61
C PHE A 336 0.06 5.09 -19.42
N ILE A 337 -0.33 4.00 -18.76
CA ILE A 337 0.40 3.45 -17.61
C ILE A 337 1.75 2.86 -18.02
N MET A 338 1.81 2.23 -19.21
CA MET A 338 3.06 1.75 -19.77
C MET A 338 4.05 2.89 -20.01
N LEU A 339 3.59 4.01 -20.59
CA LEU A 339 4.41 5.22 -20.77
C LEU A 339 4.93 5.76 -19.43
N ILE A 340 4.05 5.93 -18.44
CA ILE A 340 4.41 6.37 -17.08
C ILE A 340 5.48 5.45 -16.47
N THR A 341 5.28 4.14 -16.60
CA THR A 341 6.19 3.13 -16.05
C THR A 341 7.57 3.26 -16.68
N ILE A 342 7.63 3.29 -18.02
CA ILE A 342 8.88 3.43 -18.78
C ILE A 342 9.58 4.73 -18.38
N THR A 343 8.89 5.88 -18.44
CA THR A 343 9.48 7.17 -18.09
C THR A 343 9.98 7.19 -16.65
N SER A 344 9.22 6.65 -15.69
CA SER A 344 9.64 6.57 -14.30
C SER A 344 10.88 5.71 -14.10
N LEU A 345 10.93 4.52 -14.72
CA LEU A 345 12.08 3.62 -14.64
C LEU A 345 13.33 4.29 -15.22
N PHE A 346 13.24 4.91 -16.39
CA PHE A 346 14.37 5.62 -17.01
C PHE A 346 14.86 6.80 -16.15
N LEU A 347 13.96 7.66 -15.66
CA LEU A 347 14.34 8.78 -14.78
C LEU A 347 15.06 8.29 -13.51
N LYS A 348 14.55 7.20 -12.92
CA LYS A 348 15.18 6.60 -11.74
C LYS A 348 16.49 5.90 -12.06
N ALA A 349 16.65 5.32 -13.25
CA ALA A 349 17.90 4.68 -13.66
C ALA A 349 19.01 5.74 -13.81
N VAL A 350 18.71 6.87 -14.44
CA VAL A 350 19.64 8.01 -14.51
C VAL A 350 20.01 8.50 -13.11
N GLN A 351 19.02 8.62 -12.22
CA GLN A 351 19.25 9.04 -10.83
C GLN A 351 20.15 8.07 -10.04
N PHE A 352 20.09 6.77 -10.32
CA PHE A 352 20.85 5.76 -9.59
C PHE A 352 22.21 5.42 -10.19
N PHE A 353 22.46 5.82 -11.45
CA PHE A 353 23.65 5.42 -12.22
C PHE A 353 24.96 5.65 -11.46
N GLU A 354 25.14 6.82 -10.85
CA GLU A 354 26.36 7.17 -10.11
C GLU A 354 26.20 7.04 -8.58
N THR A 355 24.96 6.92 -8.08
CA THR A 355 24.71 6.94 -6.64
C THR A 355 24.57 5.56 -6.02
N ASN A 356 23.96 4.60 -6.72
CA ASN A 356 23.65 3.30 -6.15
C ASN A 356 23.56 2.21 -7.22
N SER A 357 24.64 1.43 -7.38
CA SER A 357 24.73 0.35 -8.36
C SER A 357 23.68 -0.75 -8.18
N PHE A 358 23.26 -1.03 -6.94
CA PHE A 358 22.24 -2.05 -6.66
C PHE A 358 20.86 -1.61 -7.16
N LEU A 359 20.42 -0.39 -6.77
CA LEU A 359 19.15 0.15 -7.22
C LEU A 359 19.14 0.42 -8.72
N PHE A 360 20.27 0.83 -9.29
CA PHE A 360 20.45 0.95 -10.73
C PHE A 360 20.23 -0.39 -11.43
N GLY A 361 20.92 -1.45 -10.99
CA GLY A 361 20.79 -2.79 -11.58
C GLY A 361 19.37 -3.34 -11.51
N LEU A 362 18.68 -3.15 -10.38
CA LEU A 362 17.28 -3.55 -10.22
C LEU A 362 16.36 -2.79 -11.21
N ASN A 363 16.63 -1.51 -11.43
CA ASN A 363 15.86 -0.69 -12.35
C ASN A 363 16.09 -1.10 -13.81
N ILE A 364 17.34 -1.34 -14.21
CA ILE A 364 17.66 -1.88 -15.54
C ILE A 364 16.96 -3.23 -15.78
N PHE A 365 16.93 -4.10 -14.77
CA PHE A 365 16.19 -5.35 -14.85
C PHE A 365 14.70 -5.13 -15.12
N LEU A 366 14.05 -4.19 -14.42
CA LEU A 366 12.64 -3.84 -14.68
C LEU A 366 12.42 -3.23 -16.07
N ILE A 367 13.35 -2.43 -16.58
CA ILE A 367 13.31 -1.88 -17.95
C ILE A 367 13.35 -3.00 -18.99
N ILE A 368 14.20 -4.01 -18.76
CA ILE A 368 14.27 -5.19 -19.63
C ILE A 368 12.94 -5.97 -19.57
N LEU A 369 12.36 -6.16 -18.38
CA LEU A 369 11.10 -6.88 -18.22
C LEU A 369 9.93 -6.18 -18.92
N ILE A 370 9.78 -4.86 -18.79
CA ILE A 370 8.72 -4.13 -19.49
C ILE A 370 8.94 -4.15 -21.01
N GLY A 371 10.20 -4.09 -21.48
CA GLY A 371 10.53 -4.24 -22.88
C GLY A 371 10.14 -5.63 -23.42
N TRP A 372 10.48 -6.69 -22.68
CA TRP A 372 10.08 -8.05 -23.03
C TRP A 372 8.56 -8.22 -23.06
N MET A 373 7.86 -7.68 -22.06
CA MET A 373 6.39 -7.68 -22.01
C MET A 373 5.76 -7.03 -23.25
N ILE A 374 6.31 -5.90 -23.71
CA ILE A 374 5.83 -5.22 -24.92
C ILE A 374 6.05 -6.09 -26.17
N ILE A 375 7.23 -6.69 -26.29
CA ILE A 375 7.56 -7.58 -27.42
C ILE A 375 6.59 -8.76 -27.47
N GLU A 376 6.35 -9.45 -26.36
CA GLU A 376 5.40 -10.57 -26.28
C GLU A 376 3.96 -10.14 -26.62
N GLY A 377 3.55 -8.96 -26.15
CA GLY A 377 2.26 -8.37 -26.49
C GLY A 377 2.10 -8.16 -28.00
N LEU A 378 3.12 -7.60 -28.66
CA LEU A 378 3.14 -7.37 -30.10
C LEU A 378 3.17 -8.69 -30.89
N LEU A 379 3.99 -9.66 -30.49
CA LEU A 379 4.04 -10.99 -31.13
C LEU A 379 2.69 -11.70 -31.03
N THR A 380 2.02 -11.60 -29.88
CA THR A 380 0.68 -12.17 -29.71
C THR A 380 -0.33 -11.52 -30.65
N VAL A 381 -0.27 -10.20 -30.85
CA VAL A 381 -1.13 -9.50 -31.81
C VAL A 381 -0.89 -9.99 -33.24
N ILE A 382 0.37 -10.16 -33.65
CA ILE A 382 0.71 -10.67 -34.99
C ILE A 382 0.14 -12.08 -35.18
N ASN A 383 0.39 -12.98 -34.23
CA ASN A 383 -0.12 -14.36 -34.26
C ASN A 383 -1.65 -14.45 -34.30
N LEU A 384 -2.36 -13.50 -33.68
CA LEU A 384 -3.82 -13.46 -33.71
C LEU A 384 -4.38 -12.95 -35.04
N LYS A 385 -3.66 -12.05 -35.72
CA LYS A 385 -4.01 -11.60 -37.07
C LYS A 385 -3.79 -12.68 -38.12
N GLU A 386 -2.83 -13.58 -37.93
CA GLU A 386 -2.60 -14.68 -38.88
C GLU A 386 -3.66 -15.80 -38.78
N LYS A 387 -4.38 -15.88 -37.66
CA LYS A 387 -5.42 -16.91 -37.41
C LYS A 387 -6.85 -16.49 -37.80
N HIS A 388 -7.05 -15.24 -38.22
CA HIS A 388 -8.35 -14.64 -38.54
C HIS A 388 -8.27 -13.91 -39.87
#